data_AF-A0A7C8AIK6-F1
#
_entry.id   AF-A0A7C8AIK6-F1
#
_cell.length_a   1.000
_cell.length_b   1.000
_cell.length_c   1.000
_cell.angle_alpha   90.00
_cell.angle_beta   90.00
_cell.angle_gamma   90.00
#
_symmetry.space_group_name_H-M   'P 1'
#
loop_
_entity.id
_entity.type
_entity.pdbx_description
1 polymer ?
#
loop_
_entity_poly.entity_id
_entity_poly.type
_entity_poly.pdbx_seq_one_letter_code
_entity_poly.pdbx_strand_id
1 'polypeptide(L)'
;MISGTVKRLNLWLVPGIVAIVVLFFGGGLSSAPGAGKAPGECADAIMVVPVQVGRDAYGLAMVDTVGKTLWVYEINARAQKNRLRLLAARDWQYDQLLLDYSNGEPTPDQVRELLEKLNTPQQNKNRTRRELEELAQPKTD
;
A
#
# COMPACT_ATOMS: atom_id res chain seq x y z
N MET A 1 -38.52 -11.68 59.18
CA MET A 1 -37.18 -12.19 59.54
C MET A 1 -36.83 -13.31 58.56
N ILE A 2 -36.09 -12.99 57.49
CA ILE A 2 -35.68 -13.98 56.48
C ILE A 2 -34.18 -14.19 56.69
N SER A 3 -33.83 -15.35 57.24
CA SER A 3 -32.47 -15.71 57.60
C SER A 3 -31.62 -15.94 56.34
N GLY A 4 -30.57 -15.13 56.20
CA GLY A 4 -29.57 -15.24 55.15
C GLY A 4 -28.78 -16.54 55.28
N THR A 5 -28.90 -17.40 54.27
CA THR A 5 -28.04 -18.59 54.14
C THR A 5 -26.94 -18.23 53.14
N VAL A 6 -25.87 -17.62 53.65
CA VAL A 6 -24.66 -17.37 52.86
C VAL A 6 -24.00 -18.73 52.63
N LYS A 7 -24.25 -19.34 51.47
CA LYS A 7 -23.56 -20.54 51.03
C LYS A 7 -22.07 -20.24 51.07
N ARG A 8 -21.33 -20.92 51.96
CA ARG A 8 -19.86 -20.97 51.96
C ARG A 8 -19.43 -21.60 50.65
N LEU A 9 -19.37 -20.80 49.60
CA LEU A 9 -18.81 -21.17 48.31
C LEU A 9 -17.32 -21.40 48.56
N ASN A 10 -16.86 -22.64 48.34
CA ASN A 10 -15.48 -23.04 48.53
C ASN A 10 -14.52 -22.04 47.84
N LEU A 11 -13.84 -21.24 48.66
CA LEU A 11 -12.87 -20.20 48.27
C LEU A 11 -11.75 -20.74 47.35
N TRP A 12 -11.58 -22.06 47.33
CA TRP A 12 -10.57 -22.78 46.54
C TRP A 12 -10.93 -22.99 45.07
N LEU A 13 -12.19 -22.77 44.66
CA LEU A 13 -12.60 -22.85 43.24
C LEU A 13 -12.42 -21.52 42.49
N VAL A 14 -12.25 -20.41 43.22
CA VAL A 14 -12.02 -19.07 42.65
C VAL A 14 -10.75 -18.98 41.80
N PRO A 15 -9.56 -19.51 42.20
CA PRO A 15 -8.37 -19.39 41.36
C PRO A 15 -8.48 -20.16 40.04
N GLY A 16 -9.18 -21.30 40.02
CA GLY A 16 -9.38 -22.09 38.80
C GLY A 16 -10.25 -21.36 37.76
N ILE A 17 -11.33 -20.71 38.21
CA ILE A 17 -12.21 -19.95 37.32
C ILE A 17 -11.51 -18.68 36.81
N VAL A 18 -10.72 -18.00 37.65
CA VAL A 18 -9.92 -16.84 37.22
C VAL A 18 -8.87 -17.24 36.18
N ALA A 19 -8.18 -18.37 36.34
CA ALA A 19 -7.22 -18.86 35.36
C ALA A 19 -7.86 -19.16 34.00
N ILE A 20 -9.06 -19.74 33.98
CA ILE A 20 -9.81 -20.02 32.75
C ILE A 20 -10.27 -18.71 32.09
N VAL A 21 -10.77 -17.74 32.85
CA VAL A 21 -11.15 -16.44 32.29
C VAL A 21 -9.93 -15.68 31.76
N VAL A 22 -8.78 -15.73 32.42
CA VAL A 22 -7.53 -15.11 31.91
C VAL A 22 -7.05 -15.81 30.63
N LEU A 23 -7.20 -17.13 30.52
CA LEU A 23 -6.83 -17.87 29.30
C LEU A 23 -7.80 -17.60 28.12
N PHE A 24 -9.10 -17.47 28.38
CA PHE A 24 -10.10 -17.26 27.33
C PHE A 24 -10.33 -15.78 26.98
N PHE A 25 -10.10 -14.83 27.89
CA PHE A 25 -10.23 -13.39 27.63
C PHE A 25 -8.88 -12.66 27.47
N GLY A 26 -7.78 -13.19 28.03
CA GLY A 26 -6.44 -12.59 27.89
C GLY A 26 -5.65 -13.08 26.68
N GLY A 27 -6.13 -14.13 26.00
CA GLY A 27 -5.48 -14.80 24.87
C GLY A 27 -5.85 -14.28 23.49
N GLY A 28 -6.47 -13.10 23.39
CA GLY A 28 -6.51 -12.34 22.15
C GLY A 28 -5.10 -11.81 21.86
N LEU A 29 -4.20 -12.68 21.40
CA LEU A 29 -2.98 -12.28 20.72
C LEU A 29 -3.40 -11.57 19.43
N SER A 30 -3.75 -10.30 19.58
CA SER A 30 -3.73 -9.33 18.50
C SER A 30 -2.29 -9.26 18.03
N SER A 31 -1.92 -10.15 17.11
CA SER A 31 -0.82 -9.90 16.20
C SER A 31 -1.18 -8.61 15.49
N ALA A 32 -0.71 -7.48 16.02
CA ALA A 32 -0.81 -6.21 15.33
C ALA A 32 -0.08 -6.38 14.00
N PRO A 33 -0.77 -6.30 12.85
CA PRO A 33 -0.08 -6.24 11.59
C PRO A 33 0.68 -4.90 11.60
N GLY A 34 2.01 -4.94 11.57
CA GLY A 34 2.82 -3.73 11.39
C GLY A 34 3.83 -3.38 12.48
N ALA A 35 4.07 -4.21 13.49
CA ALA A 35 5.23 -4.02 14.39
C ALA A 35 6.54 -4.49 13.71
N GLY A 36 6.83 -3.98 12.52
CA GLY A 36 8.17 -4.03 11.94
C GLY A 36 9.02 -3.03 12.70
N LYS A 37 10.00 -3.51 13.48
CA LYS A 37 11.05 -2.66 14.03
C LYS A 37 11.76 -2.02 12.85
N ALA A 38 11.65 -0.70 12.68
CA ALA A 38 12.39 0.01 11.66
C ALA A 38 13.87 -0.39 11.78
N PRO A 39 14.52 -0.89 10.72
CA PRO A 39 15.91 -1.28 10.82
C PRO A 39 16.70 -0.03 11.23
N GLY A 40 17.41 -0.14 12.34
CA GLY A 40 18.33 0.89 12.80
C GLY A 40 19.33 1.17 11.69
N GLU A 41 19.75 2.43 11.60
CA GLU A 41 20.70 3.00 10.65
C GLU A 41 21.85 2.03 10.33
N CYS A 42 21.62 1.19 9.34
CA CYS A 42 22.62 0.37 8.70
C CYS A 42 22.38 0.60 7.23
N ALA A 43 23.39 1.17 6.59
CA ALA A 43 23.42 1.56 5.19
C ALA A 43 23.38 0.35 4.26
N ASP A 44 22.33 -0.46 4.36
CA ASP A 44 22.10 -1.60 3.48
C ASP A 44 20.98 -1.24 2.50
N ALA A 45 21.31 -1.29 1.22
CA ALA A 45 20.47 -0.86 0.11
C ALA A 45 19.10 -1.54 0.11
N ILE A 46 18.99 -2.76 0.66
CA ILE A 46 17.81 -3.60 0.58
C ILE A 46 17.23 -3.84 1.98
N MET A 47 16.00 -3.36 2.19
CA MET A 47 15.22 -3.59 3.41
C MET A 47 14.30 -4.80 3.22
N VAL A 48 14.16 -5.65 4.24
CA VAL A 48 13.24 -6.81 4.22
C VAL A 48 12.18 -6.64 5.29
N VAL A 49 10.91 -6.69 4.90
CA VAL A 49 9.75 -6.51 5.76
C VAL A 49 8.84 -7.74 5.66
N PRO A 50 8.52 -8.42 6.76
CA PRO A 50 7.54 -9.49 6.74
C PRO A 50 6.14 -8.92 6.51
N VAL A 51 5.38 -9.54 5.60
CA VAL A 51 4.05 -9.08 5.21
C VAL A 51 3.05 -10.22 5.21
N GLN A 52 1.81 -9.94 5.60
CA GLN A 52 0.70 -10.87 5.40
C GLN A 52 0.05 -10.57 4.05
N VAL A 53 0.15 -11.53 3.12
CA VAL A 53 -0.37 -11.37 1.75
C VAL A 53 -1.85 -11.75 1.68
N GLY A 54 -2.28 -12.69 2.51
CA GLY A 54 -3.66 -13.15 2.58
C GLY A 54 -4.01 -13.73 3.94
N ARG A 55 -5.24 -14.24 4.09
CA ARG A 55 -5.74 -14.75 5.38
C ARG A 55 -4.81 -15.80 6.00
N ASP A 56 -4.35 -16.74 5.19
CA ASP A 56 -3.46 -17.85 5.61
C ASP A 56 -2.12 -17.84 4.84
N ALA A 57 -1.75 -16.70 4.26
CA ALA A 57 -0.57 -16.56 3.41
C ALA A 57 0.35 -15.47 3.94
N TYR A 58 1.60 -15.85 4.19
CA TYR A 58 2.66 -14.96 4.67
C TYR A 58 3.75 -14.80 3.62
N GLY A 59 4.43 -13.67 3.67
CA GLY A 59 5.40 -13.30 2.67
C GLY A 59 6.48 -12.36 3.20
N LEU A 60 7.38 -12.02 2.30
CA LEU A 60 8.46 -11.07 2.51
C LEU A 60 8.38 -10.00 1.43
N ALA A 61 8.28 -8.74 1.84
CA ALA A 61 8.50 -7.60 0.97
C ALA A 61 9.97 -7.18 1.08
N MET A 62 10.66 -7.12 -0.06
CA MET A 62 12.01 -6.60 -0.17
C MET A 62 11.94 -5.24 -0.86
N VAL A 63 12.58 -4.24 -0.27
CA VAL A 63 12.56 -2.85 -0.76
C VAL A 63 14.01 -2.43 -0.99
N ASP A 64 14.38 -2.28 -2.26
CA ASP A 64 15.66 -1.69 -2.64
C ASP A 64 15.52 -0.17 -2.65
N THR A 65 16.20 0.47 -1.71
CA THR A 65 16.25 1.93 -1.53
C THR A 65 17.20 2.62 -2.50
N VAL A 66 18.17 1.89 -3.07
CA VAL A 66 19.13 2.41 -4.05
C VAL A 66 18.57 2.26 -5.45
N GLY A 67 18.18 1.05 -5.83
CA GLY A 67 17.57 0.74 -7.13
C GLY A 67 16.12 1.19 -7.26
N LYS A 68 15.49 1.62 -6.15
CA LYS A 68 14.08 2.06 -6.10
C LYS A 68 13.12 0.98 -6.63
N THR A 69 13.38 -0.27 -6.26
CA THR A 69 12.55 -1.43 -6.65
C THR A 69 11.94 -2.08 -5.42
N LEU A 70 10.81 -2.76 -5.61
CA LEU A 70 10.08 -3.47 -4.57
C LEU A 70 9.66 -4.84 -5.08
N TRP A 71 9.95 -5.87 -4.30
CA TRP A 71 9.60 -7.26 -4.58
C TRP A 71 8.78 -7.84 -3.45
N VAL A 72 7.75 -8.61 -3.77
CA VAL A 72 6.92 -9.31 -2.78
C VAL A 72 6.96 -10.80 -3.07
N TYR A 73 7.39 -11.58 -2.10
CA TYR A 73 7.43 -13.03 -2.15
C TYR A 73 6.40 -13.62 -1.20
N GLU A 74 5.71 -14.67 -1.64
CA GLU A 74 4.90 -15.55 -0.81
C GLU A 74 5.72 -16.75 -0.34
N ILE A 75 5.60 -17.11 0.93
CA ILE A 75 6.19 -18.31 1.49
C ILE A 75 5.15 -19.42 1.42
N ASN A 76 5.37 -20.43 0.58
CA ASN A 76 4.48 -21.59 0.55
C ASN A 76 4.83 -22.56 1.69
N ALA A 77 4.16 -22.38 2.83
CA ALA A 77 4.34 -23.21 4.03
C ALA A 77 3.74 -24.62 3.91
N ARG A 78 2.91 -24.89 2.88
CA ARG A 78 2.26 -26.20 2.68
C ARG A 78 3.06 -27.15 1.79
N ALA A 79 4.09 -26.65 1.10
CA ALA A 79 4.92 -27.47 0.22
C ALA A 79 6.00 -28.22 1.02
N GLN A 80 6.33 -29.44 0.58
CA GLN A 80 7.36 -30.31 1.18
C GLN A 80 8.77 -29.68 1.19
N LYS A 81 8.98 -28.63 0.39
CA LYS A 81 10.15 -27.75 0.43
C LYS A 81 9.63 -26.32 0.52
N ASN A 82 10.13 -25.54 1.47
CA ASN A 82 9.83 -24.10 1.56
C ASN A 82 10.23 -23.43 0.24
N ARG A 83 9.25 -23.11 -0.59
CA ARG A 83 9.45 -22.41 -1.86
C ARG A 83 8.95 -20.99 -1.69
N LEU A 84 9.79 -20.04 -2.11
CA LEU A 84 9.40 -18.65 -2.29
C LEU A 84 8.79 -18.50 -3.67
N ARG A 85 7.60 -17.88 -3.74
CA ARG A 85 6.95 -17.52 -4.99
C ARG A 85 6.95 -16.01 -5.11
N LEU A 86 7.53 -15.47 -6.17
CA LEU A 86 7.41 -14.05 -6.48
C LEU A 86 5.95 -13.74 -6.85
N LEU A 87 5.33 -12.82 -6.13
CA LEU A 87 3.97 -12.35 -6.38
C LEU A 87 3.95 -11.07 -7.20
N ALA A 88 4.81 -10.13 -6.83
CA ALA A 88 4.87 -8.82 -7.46
C ALA A 88 6.31 -8.29 -7.45
N ALA A 89 6.63 -7.55 -8.50
CA ALA A 89 7.86 -6.79 -8.65
C ALA A 89 7.49 -5.45 -9.30
N ARG A 90 7.90 -4.32 -8.71
CA ARG A 90 7.60 -2.98 -9.24
C ARG A 90 8.70 -2.00 -8.87
N ASP A 91 8.97 -1.06 -9.78
CA ASP A 91 9.82 0.10 -9.52
C ASP A 91 8.98 1.24 -8.95
N TRP A 92 9.47 1.86 -7.87
CA TRP A 92 8.79 2.95 -7.16
C TRP A 92 9.53 4.29 -7.28
N GLN A 93 10.52 4.38 -8.17
CA GLN A 93 11.31 5.60 -8.40
C GLN A 93 10.44 6.85 -8.61
N TYR A 94 9.31 6.70 -9.31
CA TYR A 94 8.37 7.79 -9.60
C TYR A 94 7.17 7.86 -8.65
N ASP A 95 6.97 6.84 -7.79
CA ASP A 95 5.88 6.79 -6.81
C ASP A 95 6.09 7.83 -5.70
N GLN A 96 7.34 8.12 -5.32
CA GLN A 96 7.67 9.14 -4.29
C GLN A 96 7.34 10.56 -4.70
N LEU A 97 7.39 10.84 -6.00
CA LEU A 97 7.10 12.17 -6.52
C LEU A 97 5.62 12.34 -6.86
N LEU A 98 4.81 11.28 -6.73
CA LEU A 98 3.43 11.20 -7.22
C LEU A 98 3.32 11.71 -8.67
N LEU A 99 4.40 11.61 -9.45
CA LEU A 99 4.46 12.13 -10.82
C LEU A 99 3.77 11.18 -11.78
N ASP A 100 3.81 9.89 -11.46
CA ASP A 100 3.18 8.82 -12.19
C ASP A 100 2.21 8.11 -11.24
N TYR A 101 1.08 8.77 -11.03
CA TYR A 101 -0.06 8.10 -10.41
C TYR A 101 -0.30 6.80 -11.20
N SER A 102 -0.57 5.69 -10.53
CA SER A 102 -1.19 4.51 -11.16
C SER A 102 -2.62 4.83 -11.63
N ASN A 103 -2.78 5.90 -12.39
CA ASN A 103 -3.98 6.26 -13.10
C ASN A 103 -3.98 5.41 -14.37
N GLY A 104 -5.14 4.88 -14.75
CA GLY A 104 -5.32 4.32 -16.09
C GLY A 104 -4.98 5.37 -17.16
N GLU A 105 -4.95 4.95 -18.42
CA GLU A 105 -4.72 5.88 -19.54
C GLU A 105 -5.56 7.16 -19.37
N PRO A 106 -4.97 8.36 -19.53
CA PRO A 106 -3.65 8.62 -20.10
C PRO A 106 -2.49 8.72 -19.09
N THR A 107 -1.30 8.25 -19.49
CA THR A 107 -0.07 8.36 -18.70
C THR A 107 0.51 9.78 -18.71
N PRO A 108 1.33 10.18 -17.73
CA PRO A 108 1.90 11.52 -17.66
C PRO A 108 2.76 11.88 -18.88
N ASP A 109 3.43 10.89 -19.48
CA ASP A 109 4.19 11.10 -20.71
C ASP A 109 3.28 11.30 -21.92
N GLN A 110 2.13 10.61 -21.98
CA GLN A 110 1.11 10.91 -22.99
C GLN A 110 0.55 12.32 -22.82
N VAL A 111 0.37 12.79 -21.58
CA VAL A 111 -0.01 14.18 -21.30
C VAL A 111 1.10 15.15 -21.73
N ARG A 112 2.38 14.86 -21.48
CA ARG A 112 3.51 15.68 -21.97
C ARG A 112 3.53 15.76 -23.48
N GLU A 113 3.37 14.64 -24.18
CA GLU A 113 3.36 14.59 -25.63
C GLU A 113 2.16 15.36 -26.22
N LEU A 114 0.98 15.27 -25.58
CA LEU A 114 -0.19 16.07 -25.97
C LEU A 114 0.05 17.57 -25.76
N LEU A 115 0.67 17.96 -24.64
CA LEU A 115 1.01 19.35 -24.36
C LEU A 115 2.08 19.89 -25.32
N GLU A 116 3.09 19.10 -25.69
CA GLU A 116 4.08 19.47 -26.70
C GLU A 116 3.46 19.66 -28.08
N LYS A 117 2.54 18.77 -28.48
CA LYS A 117 1.77 18.89 -29.73
C LYS A 117 0.87 20.13 -29.74
N LEU A 118 0.29 20.51 -28.61
CA LEU A 118 -0.52 21.74 -28.48
C LEU A 118 0.33 23.02 -28.47
N ASN A 119 1.52 22.98 -27.86
CA ASN A 119 2.43 24.12 -27.76
C ASN A 119 3.30 24.34 -29.00
N THR A 120 3.12 23.55 -30.07
CA THR A 120 3.90 23.73 -31.29
C THR A 120 3.59 25.09 -31.93
N PRO A 121 4.58 25.98 -32.19
CA PRO A 121 4.37 27.36 -32.67
C PRO A 121 3.56 27.49 -33.96
N GLN A 122 3.50 26.40 -34.73
CA GLN A 122 2.78 26.29 -35.99
C GLN A 122 1.26 26.41 -35.83
N GLN A 123 0.67 25.89 -34.75
CA GLN A 123 -0.76 26.04 -34.49
C GLN A 123 -1.11 27.49 -34.13
N ASN A 124 -0.30 28.15 -33.32
CA ASN A 124 -0.49 29.57 -33.00
C ASN A 124 -0.41 30.45 -34.25
N LYS A 125 0.58 30.23 -35.12
CA LYS A 125 0.68 30.95 -36.40
C LYS A 125 -0.56 30.75 -37.28
N ASN A 126 -1.09 29.53 -37.35
CA ASN A 126 -2.28 29.23 -38.14
C ASN A 126 -3.55 29.86 -37.56
N ARG A 127 -3.64 29.94 -36.23
CA ARG A 127 -4.75 30.59 -35.53
C ARG A 127 -4.74 32.10 -35.75
N THR A 128 -3.60 32.74 -35.54
CA THR A 128 -3.42 34.18 -35.78
C THR A 128 -3.67 34.54 -37.25
N ARG A 129 -3.24 33.69 -38.18
CA ARG A 129 -3.50 33.90 -39.61
C ARG A 129 -5.00 33.84 -39.93
N ARG A 130 -5.74 32.88 -39.38
CA ARG A 130 -7.20 32.79 -39.59
C ARG A 130 -7.95 33.96 -38.99
N GLU A 131 -7.57 34.42 -37.80
CA GLU A 131 -8.17 35.61 -37.17
C GLU A 131 -7.90 36.87 -38.01
N LEU A 132 -6.70 37.01 -38.58
CA LEU A 132 -6.38 38.10 -39.50
C LEU A 132 -7.18 37.99 -40.81
N GLU A 133 -7.38 36.78 -41.34
CA GLU A 133 -8.20 36.54 -42.52
C GLU A 133 -9.69 36.82 -42.26
N GLU A 134 -10.19 36.55 -41.06
CA GLU A 134 -11.58 36.81 -40.65
C GLU A 134 -11.84 38.30 -40.40
N LEU A 135 -10.87 39.03 -39.83
CA LEU A 135 -10.91 40.49 -39.69
C LEU A 135 -10.77 41.23 -41.04
N ALA A 136 -10.06 40.61 -41.99
CA ALA A 136 -9.89 41.16 -43.34
C ALA A 136 -11.11 40.91 -44.24
N GLN A 137 -12.03 40.02 -43.85
CA GLN A 137 -13.28 39.86 -44.57
C GLN A 137 -14.21 41.02 -44.22
N PRO A 138 -14.67 41.80 -45.23
CA PRO A 138 -15.60 42.88 -44.98
C PRO A 138 -16.92 42.29 -44.49
N LYS A 139 -17.38 42.76 -43.33
CA LYS A 139 -18.67 42.39 -42.76
C LYS A 139 -19.75 42.78 -43.76
N THR A 140 -20.29 41.76 -44.42
CA THR A 140 -21.39 41.93 -45.38
C THR A 140 -22.67 41.89 -44.58
N ASP A 141 -23.14 43.09 -44.22
CA ASP A 141 -24.52 43.33 -43.75
C ASP A 141 -25.49 43.37 -44.95
#